data_AF-A0A6I1NCQ0-F1
#
_entry.id   AF-A0A6I1NCQ0-F1
#
_cell.length_a   1.000
_cell.length_b   1.000
_cell.length_c   1.000
_cell.angle_alpha   90.00
_cell.angle_beta   90.00
_cell.angle_gamma   90.00
#
_symmetry.space_group_name_H-M   'P 1'
#
loop_
_entity.id
_entity.type
_entity.pdbx_description
1 polymer ?
#
loop_
_entity_poly.entity_id
_entity_poly.type
_entity_poly.pdbx_seq_one_letter_code
_entity_poly.pdbx_strand_id
1 'polypeptide(L)'
;MFKITPNPPSEDLSSLASQLAIERAFAHYELPPDNVSRRRREQLTTEDALTQIGEILQSASATAYECADNLQGSNRKLALGVVHLVDLALSRVDKLLDKQALPA
;
A
#
# COMPACT_ATOMS: atom_id res chain seq x y z
N MET A 1 28.87 -32.96 -4.11
CA MET A 1 27.46 -33.31 -3.85
C MET A 1 26.63 -32.89 -5.05
N PHE A 2 26.19 -33.83 -5.89
CA PHE A 2 25.25 -33.54 -6.98
C PHE A 2 23.88 -33.27 -6.34
N LYS A 3 23.42 -32.03 -6.37
CA LYS A 3 22.00 -31.76 -6.12
C LYS A 3 21.27 -32.24 -7.37
N ILE A 4 20.58 -33.37 -7.24
CA ILE A 4 19.59 -33.79 -8.23
C ILE A 4 18.50 -32.73 -8.14
N THR A 5 18.59 -31.73 -9.02
CA THR A 5 17.53 -30.75 -9.17
C THR A 5 16.44 -31.48 -9.95
N PRO A 6 15.28 -31.79 -9.35
CA PRO A 6 14.22 -32.44 -10.09
C PRO A 6 13.84 -31.53 -11.26
N ASN A 7 13.67 -32.11 -12.44
CA ASN A 7 13.14 -31.37 -13.57
C ASN A 7 11.77 -30.79 -13.16
N PRO A 8 11.49 -29.52 -13.50
CA PRO A 8 10.18 -28.95 -13.23
C PRO A 8 9.11 -29.82 -13.91
N PRO A 9 7.94 -30.01 -13.28
CA PRO A 9 6.89 -30.81 -13.86
C PRO A 9 6.48 -30.19 -15.20
N SER A 10 6.51 -31.00 -16.27
CA SER A 10 6.04 -30.59 -17.60
C SER A 10 4.51 -30.62 -17.70
N GLU A 11 3.80 -30.44 -16.58
CA GLU A 11 2.35 -30.58 -16.52
C GLU A 11 1.70 -29.50 -17.39
N ASP A 12 0.91 -29.96 -18.36
CA ASP A 12 0.13 -29.08 -19.21
C ASP A 12 -0.93 -28.40 -18.34
N LEU A 13 -0.75 -27.11 -18.08
CA LEU A 13 -1.64 -26.31 -17.23
C LEU A 13 -3.05 -26.18 -17.84
N SER A 14 -3.23 -26.57 -19.10
CA SER A 14 -4.52 -26.65 -19.79
C SER A 14 -5.28 -27.97 -19.51
N SER A 15 -4.62 -28.95 -18.90
CA SER A 15 -5.25 -30.23 -18.55
C SER A 15 -6.30 -30.05 -17.44
N LEU A 16 -7.42 -30.76 -17.56
CA LEU A 16 -8.50 -30.75 -16.57
C LEU A 16 -8.01 -31.15 -15.17
N ALA A 17 -7.03 -32.06 -15.09
CA ALA A 17 -6.44 -32.46 -13.81
C ALA A 17 -5.66 -31.31 -13.15
N SER A 18 -4.91 -30.54 -13.95
CA SER A 18 -4.18 -29.34 -13.50
C SER A 18 -5.15 -28.28 -12.99
N GLN A 19 -6.25 -28.04 -13.71
CA GLN A 19 -7.28 -27.09 -13.30
C GLN A 19 -7.91 -27.47 -11.95
N LEU A 20 -8.23 -28.75 -11.74
CA LEU A 20 -8.76 -29.24 -10.47
C LEU A 20 -7.74 -29.18 -9.32
N ALA A 21 -6.46 -29.45 -9.61
CA ALA A 21 -5.39 -29.31 -8.62
C ALA A 21 -5.21 -27.84 -8.20
N ILE A 22 -5.30 -26.91 -9.15
CA ILE A 22 -5.27 -25.47 -8.92
C ILE A 22 -6.46 -25.03 -8.05
N GLU A 23 -7.68 -25.45 -8.39
CA GLU A 23 -8.88 -25.14 -7.60
C GLU A 23 -8.78 -25.66 -6.17
N ARG A 24 -8.30 -26.90 -6.00
CA ARG A 24 -8.09 -27.50 -4.67
C ARG A 24 -7.02 -26.76 -3.86
N ALA A 25 -5.94 -26.35 -4.52
CA ALA A 25 -4.89 -25.55 -3.87
C ALA A 25 -5.43 -24.18 -3.43
N PHE A 26 -6.21 -23.51 -4.28
CA PHE A 26 -6.85 -22.24 -3.92
C PHE A 26 -7.80 -22.38 -2.74
N ALA A 27 -8.62 -23.43 -2.71
CA ALA A 27 -9.50 -23.71 -1.59
C ALA A 27 -8.74 -23.98 -0.28
N HIS A 28 -7.59 -24.68 -0.35
CA HIS A 28 -6.78 -25.00 0.82
C HIS A 28 -6.11 -23.78 1.46
N TYR A 29 -5.69 -22.82 0.64
CA TYR A 29 -5.01 -21.60 1.11
C TYR A 29 -5.94 -20.38 1.18
N GLU A 30 -7.25 -20.58 1.00
CA GLU A 30 -8.26 -19.50 0.93
C GLU A 30 -7.90 -18.40 -0.08
N LEU A 31 -7.11 -18.75 -1.10
CA LEU A 31 -6.66 -17.82 -2.12
C LEU A 31 -7.80 -17.58 -3.11
N PRO A 32 -8.17 -16.31 -3.38
CA PRO A 32 -9.21 -16.02 -4.35
C PRO A 32 -8.79 -16.48 -5.77
N PRO A 33 -9.73 -16.94 -6.62
CA PRO A 33 -9.44 -17.19 -8.02
C PRO A 33 -8.88 -15.92 -8.69
N ASP A 34 -8.04 -16.09 -9.72
CA ASP A 34 -7.19 -15.03 -10.31
C ASP A 34 -7.97 -13.82 -10.88
N ASN A 35 -9.29 -13.97 -11.04
CA ASN A 35 -10.22 -12.89 -11.39
C ASN A 35 -10.34 -11.81 -10.27
N VAL A 36 -10.08 -12.15 -9.01
CA VAL A 36 -10.04 -11.20 -7.90
C VAL A 36 -8.69 -10.47 -7.86
N SER A 37 -7.59 -11.14 -8.26
CA SER A 37 -6.25 -10.57 -8.37
C SER A 37 -6.13 -9.48 -9.44
N ARG A 38 -6.91 -9.58 -10.54
CA ARG A 38 -7.02 -8.51 -11.54
C ARG A 38 -7.91 -7.36 -11.07
N ARG A 39 -9.07 -7.65 -10.47
CA ARG A 39 -9.95 -6.61 -9.89
C ARG A 39 -9.30 -5.83 -8.76
N ARG A 40 -8.49 -6.48 -7.92
CA ARG A 40 -7.72 -5.85 -6.84
C ARG A 40 -6.63 -4.90 -7.38
N ARG A 41 -6.12 -5.14 -8.59
CA ARG A 41 -5.15 -4.23 -9.25
C ARG A 41 -5.77 -2.97 -9.83
N GLU A 42 -7.10 -2.94 -10.01
CA GLU A 42 -7.83 -1.82 -10.63
C GLU A 42 -8.58 -0.95 -9.62
N GLN A 43 -8.77 -1.43 -8.39
CA GLN A 43 -9.31 -0.65 -7.28
C GLN A 43 -8.13 -0.14 -6.48
N LEU A 44 -7.87 1.17 -6.51
CA LEU A 44 -6.92 1.86 -5.62
C LEU A 44 -7.14 1.29 -4.21
N THR A 45 -6.23 0.44 -3.74
CA THR A 45 -6.45 -0.22 -2.45
C THR A 45 -6.42 0.86 -1.38
N THR A 46 -7.09 0.64 -0.25
CA THR A 46 -7.05 1.61 0.86
C THR A 46 -5.61 1.89 1.27
N GLU A 47 -4.73 0.89 1.20
CA GLU A 47 -3.28 1.01 1.44
C GLU A 47 -2.59 1.91 0.41
N ASP A 48 -2.89 1.78 -0.88
CA ASP A 48 -2.36 2.66 -1.92
C ASP A 48 -2.81 4.11 -1.71
N ALA A 49 -4.08 4.32 -1.37
CA ALA A 49 -4.62 5.65 -1.08
C ALA A 49 -3.93 6.31 0.12
N LEU A 50 -3.71 5.53 1.19
CA LEU A 50 -3.01 6.01 2.39
C LEU A 50 -1.54 6.33 2.11
N THR A 51 -0.87 5.50 1.30
CA THR A 51 0.50 5.74 0.86
C THR A 51 0.58 7.05 0.06
N GLN A 52 -0.32 7.24 -0.90
CA GLN A 52 -0.40 8.47 -1.70
C GLN A 52 -0.67 9.70 -0.82
N ILE A 53 -1.57 9.61 0.16
CA ILE A 53 -1.82 10.69 1.12
C ILE A 53 -0.54 11.03 1.89
N GLY A 54 0.22 10.03 2.35
CA GLY A 54 1.49 10.23 3.04
C GLY A 54 2.50 11.00 2.18
N GLU A 55 2.66 10.60 0.92
CA GLU A 55 3.54 11.28 -0.04
C GLU A 55 3.12 12.74 -0.27
N ILE A 56 1.82 13.00 -0.44
CA ILE A 56 1.29 14.36 -0.61
C ILE A 56 1.60 15.22 0.63
N LEU A 57 1.36 14.70 1.83
CA LEU A 57 1.60 15.43 3.07
C LEU A 57 3.10 15.69 3.28
N GLN A 58 3.96 14.72 2.98
CA GLN A 58 5.41 14.90 3.06
C GLN A 58 5.91 15.95 2.05
N SER A 59 5.41 15.91 0.81
CA SER A 59 5.71 16.90 -0.21
C SER A 59 5.25 18.31 0.21
N ALA A 60 4.04 18.44 0.74
CA ALA A 60 3.52 19.70 1.24
C ALA A 60 4.36 20.27 2.40
N SER A 61 4.81 19.41 3.32
CA SER A 61 5.72 19.79 4.40
C SER A 61 7.06 20.31 3.87
N ALA A 62 7.68 19.59 2.93
CA ALA A 62 8.93 20.00 2.30
C ALA A 62 8.81 21.36 1.61
N THR A 63 7.73 21.57 0.83
CA THR A 63 7.45 22.86 0.19
C THR A 63 7.24 23.97 1.23
N ALA A 64 6.51 23.70 2.31
CA ALA A 64 6.27 24.69 3.36
C ALA A 64 7.55 25.07 4.12
N TYR A 65 8.44 24.12 4.39
CA TYR A 65 9.76 24.39 4.97
C TYR A 65 10.64 25.21 4.02
N GLU A 66 10.70 24.85 2.74
CA GLU A 66 11.43 25.62 1.74
C GLU A 66 10.89 27.06 1.61
N CYS A 67 9.56 27.24 1.65
CA CYS A 67 8.97 28.57 1.73
C CYS A 67 9.37 29.29 3.02
N ALA A 68 9.34 28.62 4.18
CA ALA A 68 9.67 29.21 5.46
C ALA A 68 11.13 29.70 5.53
N ASP A 69 12.06 28.96 4.91
CA ASP A 69 13.48 29.31 4.86
C ASP A 69 13.75 30.55 3.99
N ASN A 70 12.94 30.75 2.95
CA ASN A 70 13.02 31.92 2.07
C ASN A 70 12.24 33.15 2.58
N LEU A 71 11.51 33.02 3.69
CA LEU A 71 10.65 34.07 4.25
C LEU A 71 11.15 34.56 5.62
N GLN A 72 10.69 35.73 6.05
CA GLN A 72 10.98 36.29 7.37
C GLN A 72 9.72 36.82 8.06
N GLY A 73 9.81 37.06 9.37
CA GLY A 73 8.75 37.70 10.15
C GLY A 73 7.44 36.91 10.17
N SER A 74 6.31 37.60 9.92
CA SER A 74 4.97 37.01 9.91
C SER A 74 4.78 35.97 8.81
N ASN A 75 5.35 36.19 7.62
CA ASN A 75 5.18 35.29 6.48
C ASN A 75 5.86 33.94 6.74
N ARG A 76 7.03 33.95 7.38
CA ARG A 76 7.68 32.71 7.85
C ARG A 76 6.82 31.98 8.87
N LYS A 77 6.20 32.70 9.82
CA LYS A 77 5.29 32.09 10.80
C LYS A 77 4.08 31.44 10.13
N LEU A 78 3.53 32.05 9.08
CA LEU A 78 2.44 31.46 8.30
C LEU A 78 2.88 30.17 7.60
N ALA A 79 4.06 30.17 6.95
CA ALA A 79 4.60 28.96 6.32
C ALA A 79 4.84 27.82 7.33
N LEU A 80 5.40 28.13 8.50
CA LEU A 80 5.52 27.15 9.59
C LEU A 80 4.15 26.71 10.16
N GLY A 81 3.15 27.59 10.09
CA GLY A 81 1.76 27.24 10.40
C GLY A 81 1.21 26.16 9.45
N VAL A 82 1.56 26.21 8.17
CA VAL A 82 1.20 25.16 7.20
C VAL A 82 1.83 23.83 7.58
N VAL A 83 3.12 23.81 7.95
CA VAL A 83 3.79 22.60 8.46
C VAL A 83 3.02 22.02 9.65
N HIS A 84 2.63 22.87 10.61
CA HIS A 84 1.85 22.41 11.76
C HIS A 84 0.49 21.80 11.37
N LEU A 85 -0.19 22.37 10.37
CA LEU A 85 -1.43 21.79 9.84
C LEU A 85 -1.20 20.42 9.17
N VAL A 86 -0.07 20.24 8.48
CA VAL A 86 0.32 18.96 7.89
C VAL A 86 0.56 17.92 8.98
N ASP A 87 1.27 18.26 10.05
CA ASP A 87 1.50 17.35 11.19
C ASP A 87 0.18 16.93 11.87
N LEU A 88 -0.75 17.87 12.00
CA LEU A 88 -2.10 17.58 12.51
C LEU A 88 -2.88 16.64 11.59
N ALA A 89 -2.73 16.78 10.26
CA ALA A 89 -3.35 15.88 9.31
C ALA A 89 -2.77 14.46 9.42
N LEU A 90 -1.44 14.32 9.50
CA LEU A 90 -0.77 13.04 9.73
C LEU A 90 -1.27 12.37 11.01
N SER A 91 -1.31 13.09 12.13
CA SER A 91 -1.82 12.56 13.40
C SER A 91 -3.29 12.08 13.32
N ARG A 92 -4.12 12.68 12.45
CA ARG A 92 -5.48 12.20 12.22
C ARG A 92 -5.50 10.93 11.39
N VAL A 93 -4.65 10.81 10.37
CA VAL A 93 -4.51 9.59 9.58
C VAL A 93 -4.04 8.44 10.47
N ASP A 94 -3.02 8.64 11.30
CA ASP A 94 -2.50 7.62 12.22
C ASP A 94 -3.60 7.11 13.16
N LYS A 95 -4.39 8.02 13.77
CA LYS A 95 -5.53 7.65 14.63
C LYS A 95 -6.61 6.86 13.91
N LEU A 96 -6.81 7.09 12.61
CA LEU A 96 -7.76 6.32 11.81
C LEU A 96 -7.22 4.91 11.54
N LEU A 97 -5.90 4.76 11.35
CA LEU A 97 -5.24 3.46 11.17
C LEU A 97 -5.28 2.62 12.46
N ASP A 98 -4.98 3.24 13.61
CA ASP A 98 -5.04 2.57 14.91
C ASP A 98 -6.45 1.99 15.20
N LYS A 99 -7.50 2.68 14.76
CA LYS A 99 -8.89 2.23 14.90
C LYS A 99 -9.22 1.00 14.04
N GLN A 100 -8.55 0.82 12.90
CA GLN A 100 -8.76 -0.35 12.02
C GLN A 100 -8.00 -1.59 12.53
N ALA A 101 -6.94 -1.41 13.31
CA ALA A 101 -6.08 -2.50 13.78
C ALA A 101 -6.61 -3.23 15.04
N LEU A 102 -7.64 -2.70 15.72
CA LEU A 102 -8.25 -3.33 16.88
C LEU A 102 -9.36 -4.31 16.44
N PRO A 103 -9.20 -5.64 16.65
CA PRO A 103 -10.30 -6.58 16.47
C PRO A 103 -11.37 -6.35 17.55
N ALA A 104 -12.64 -6.36 17.15
CA ALA A 104 -13.82 -6.32 18.02
C ALA A 104 -14.01 -7.63 18.81
#